data_AF-A0A645JD38-F1
#
_entry.id   AF-A0A645JD38-F1
#
_cell.length_a   1.000
_cell.length_b   1.000
_cell.length_c   1.000
_cell.angle_alpha   90.00
_cell.angle_beta   90.00
_cell.angle_gamma   90.00
#
_symmetry.space_group_name_H-M   'P 1'
#
loop_
_entity.id
_entity.type
_entity.pdbx_description
1 polymer ?
#
loop_
_entity_poly.entity_id
_entity_poly.type
_entity_poly.pdbx_seq_one_letter_code
_entity_poly.pdbx_strand_id
1 'polypeptide(L)' 'MYALEEEGKEATIEHLQDMIDLAKEENIKVVFYQEEIDSSQSESFAEEIGGKTTQLAPLAADYIGNLKKMAQIMGEAMQ' A
#
# COMPACT_ATOMS: atom_id res chain seq x y z
N MET A 1 -6.38 -8.30 1.95
CA MET A 1 -5.22 -7.47 1.55
C MET A 1 -4.92 -7.85 0.11
N TYR A 2 -4.85 -6.87 -0.78
CA TYR A 2 -4.59 -7.07 -2.20
C TYR A 2 -3.22 -6.46 -2.53
N ALA A 3 -2.52 -7.03 -3.51
CA ALA A 3 -1.28 -6.48 -4.01
C ALA A 3 -1.58 -5.65 -5.27
N LEU A 4 -1.04 -4.42 -5.33
CA LEU A 4 -1.12 -3.59 -6.51
C LEU A 4 -0.02 -3.98 -7.52
N GLU A 5 1.18 -4.21 -7.01
CA GLU A 5 2.33 -4.68 -7.78
C GLU A 5 2.65 -6.12 -7.39
N GLU A 6 2.72 -7.01 -8.37
CA GLU A 6 3.12 -8.40 -8.17
C GLU A 6 4.59 -8.58 -8.55
N GLU A 7 5.35 -9.24 -7.67
CA GLU A 7 6.80 -9.50 -7.86
C GLU A 7 7.65 -8.22 -8.07
N GLY A 8 7.18 -7.05 -7.62
CA GLY A 8 7.85 -5.77 -7.81
C GLY A 8 7.79 -5.23 -9.24
N LYS A 9 6.83 -5.71 -10.04
CA LYS A 9 6.54 -5.16 -11.37
C LYS A 9 5.39 -4.18 -11.26
N GLU A 10 5.53 -3.04 -11.94
CA GLU A 10 4.44 -2.08 -12.08
C GLU A 10 3.18 -2.75 -12.65
N ALA A 11 2.03 -2.39 -12.10
CA ALA A 11 0.74 -2.82 -12.61
C ALA A 11 0.55 -2.41 -14.07
N THR A 12 -0.07 -3.28 -14.88
CA THR A 12 -0.58 -2.86 -16.19
C THR A 12 -1.73 -1.87 -16.00
N ILE A 13 -2.02 -1.07 -17.04
CA ILE A 13 -3.13 -0.10 -17.00
C ILE A 13 -4.46 -0.80 -16.70
N GLU A 14 -4.69 -1.97 -17.31
CA GLU A 14 -5.90 -2.77 -17.07
C GLU A 14 -5.99 -3.24 -15.62
N HIS A 15 -4.89 -3.78 -15.07
CA HIS A 15 -4.85 -4.23 -13.68
C HIS A 15 -5.04 -3.08 -12.68
N LEU A 16 -4.44 -1.92 -12.95
CA LEU A 16 -4.60 -0.72 -12.13
C LEU A 16 -6.07 -0.30 -12.07
N GLN A 17 -6.77 -0.33 -13.20
CA GLN A 17 -8.20 -0.01 -13.26
C GLN A 17 -9.05 -1.01 -12.48
N ASP A 18 -8.81 -2.32 -12.67
CA ASP A 18 -9.51 -3.37 -11.92
C ASP A 18 -9.31 -3.20 -10.40
N MET A 19 -8.10 -2.82 -9.99
CA MET A 19 -7.76 -2.57 -8.59
C MET A 19 -8.42 -1.31 -8.04
N ILE A 20 -8.55 -0.23 -8.84
CA ILE A 20 -9.30 0.98 -8.45
C ILE A 20 -10.76 0.64 -8.21
N ASP A 21 -11.38 -0.11 -9.14
CA ASP A 21 -12.80 -0.46 -9.05
C ASP A 21 -13.06 -1.37 -7.83
N LEU A 22 -12.21 -2.38 -7.63
CA LEU A 22 -12.23 -3.23 -6.44
C LEU A 22 -12.07 -2.40 -5.15
N ALA A 23 -11.12 -1.48 -5.11
CA ALA A 23 -10.88 -0.66 -3.93
C ALA A 23 -12.07 0.25 -3.60
N LYS A 24 -12.74 0.79 -4.63
CA LYS A 24 -13.96 1.59 -4.47
C LYS A 24 -15.14 0.74 -3.99
N GLU A 25 -15.32 -0.46 -4.55
CA GLU A 25 -16.38 -1.42 -4.16
C GLU A 25 -16.22 -1.90 -2.72
N GLU A 26 -15.01 -2.31 -2.34
CA GLU A 26 -14.68 -2.82 -1.00
C GLU A 26 -14.40 -1.71 0.02
N ASN A 27 -14.54 -0.44 -0.38
CA ASN A 27 -14.30 0.74 0.45
C ASN A 27 -12.91 0.74 1.12
N ILE A 28 -11.88 0.32 0.37
CA ILE A 28 -10.49 0.35 0.79
C ILE A 28 -10.00 1.80 0.80
N LYS A 29 -9.36 2.21 1.90
CA LYS A 29 -8.91 3.60 2.11
C LYS A 29 -7.43 3.75 2.44
N VAL A 30 -6.71 2.64 2.58
CA VAL A 30 -5.29 2.67 2.96
C VAL A 30 -4.47 1.83 1.99
N VAL A 31 -3.41 2.46 1.46
CA VAL A 31 -2.44 1.84 0.56
C VAL A 31 -1.11 1.79 1.29
N PHE A 32 -0.56 0.59 1.51
CA PHE A 32 0.77 0.43 2.09
C PHE A 32 1.81 0.31 0.99
N TYR A 33 2.93 1.03 1.12
CA TYR A 33 4.05 0.94 0.18
C TYR A 33 5.38 0.78 0.92
N GLN A 34 6.38 0.25 0.23
CA GLN A 34 7.69 -0.04 0.81
C GLN A 34 8.62 1.17 0.67
N GLU A 35 9.47 1.42 1.66
CA GLU A 35 10.44 2.51 1.65
C GLU A 35 11.44 2.44 0.49
N GLU A 36 11.69 1.23 0.00
CA GLU A 36 12.65 0.95 -1.06
C GLU A 36 12.08 1.09 -2.47
N ILE A 37 10.77 1.31 -2.59
CA ILE A 37 10.04 1.44 -3.87
C ILE A 37 9.56 2.89 -4.02
N ASP A 38 9.53 3.37 -5.26
CA ASP A 38 9.02 4.70 -5.57
C ASP A 38 7.54 4.84 -5.17
N SER A 39 7.20 5.94 -4.49
CA SER A 39 5.86 6.12 -3.93
C SER A 39 4.83 6.64 -4.94
N SER A 40 5.25 7.08 -6.15
CA SER A 40 4.38 7.84 -7.05
C SER A 40 3.15 7.06 -7.51
N GLN A 41 3.29 5.77 -7.83
CA GLN A 41 2.16 4.92 -8.21
C GLN A 41 1.20 4.71 -7.03
N SER A 42 1.76 4.47 -5.83
CA SER A 42 0.97 4.27 -4.60
C SER A 42 0.20 5.53 -4.21
N GLU A 43 0.82 6.70 -4.31
CA GLU A 43 0.21 8.00 -4.03
C GLU A 43 -0.91 8.30 -5.03
N SER A 44 -0.63 8.13 -6.33
CA SER A 44 -1.62 8.35 -7.40
C SER A 44 -2.82 7.42 -7.24
N PHE A 45 -2.58 6.14 -6.92
CA PHE A 45 -3.64 5.17 -6.67
C PHE A 45 -4.48 5.54 -5.44
N ALA A 46 -3.83 5.93 -4.34
CA ALA A 46 -4.52 6.38 -3.13
C ALA A 46 -5.39 7.61 -3.38
N GLU A 47 -4.91 8.58 -4.17
CA GLU A 47 -5.67 9.77 -4.56
C GLU A 47 -6.95 9.38 -5.34
N GLU A 48 -6.82 8.49 -6.32
CA GLU A 48 -7.92 8.03 -7.18
C GLU A 48 -9.03 7.28 -6.41
N ILE A 49 -8.67 6.53 -5.37
CA ILE A 49 -9.65 5.84 -4.50
C ILE A 49 -10.16 6.71 -3.33
N GLY A 50 -9.68 7.96 -3.23
CA GLY A 50 -9.97 8.87 -2.12
C GLY A 50 -9.48 8.32 -0.77
N GLY A 51 -8.31 7.69 -0.78
CA GLY A 51 -7.65 7.07 0.37
C GLY A 51 -6.37 7.81 0.77
N LYS A 52 -5.54 7.13 1.56
CA LYS A 52 -4.22 7.61 2.00
C LYS A 52 -3.16 6.54 1.84
N THR A 53 -1.93 6.96 1.61
CA THR A 53 -0.76 6.06 1.63
C THR A 53 -0.18 5.95 3.02
N THR A 54 0.55 4.86 3.27
CA THR A 54 1.33 4.66 4.49
C THR A 54 2.58 3.85 4.17
N GLN A 55 3.74 4.41 4.48
CA GLN A 55 5.03 3.79 4.23
C GLN A 55 5.35 2.72 5.27
N LEU A 56 5.90 1.60 4.82
CA LEU A 56 6.47 0.53 5.61
C LEU A 56 7.94 0.37 5.23
N ALA A 57 8.80 -0.07 6.16
CA ALA A 57 10.24 -0.22 5.92
C ALA A 57 10.69 -1.68 6.10
N PRO A 58 10.38 -2.61 5.19
CA PRO A 58 10.70 -4.03 5.36
C PRO A 58 12.19 -4.32 5.59
N LEU A 59 13.10 -3.49 5.07
CA LEU A 59 14.55 -3.69 5.21
C LEU A 59 15.19 -2.84 6.32
N ALA A 60 14.39 -2.29 7.24
CA ALA A 60 14.91 -1.54 8.38
C ALA A 60 15.92 -2.37 9.20
N ALA A 61 17.05 -1.75 9.57
CA ALA A 61 18.12 -2.41 10.29
C ALA A 61 17.70 -2.94 11.68
N ASP A 62 16.85 -2.19 12.41
CA ASP A 62 16.20 -2.68 13.62
C ASP A 62 15.00 -3.55 13.26
N TYR A 63 15.29 -4.82 12.96
CA TYR A 63 14.28 -5.77 12.50
C TYR A 63 13.10 -5.91 13.47
N ILE A 64 13.37 -6.14 14.76
CA ILE A 64 12.31 -6.42 15.75
C ILE A 64 11.53 -5.15 16.09
N GLY A 65 12.21 -4.00 16.26
CA GLY A 65 11.53 -2.74 16.52
C GLY A 65 10.67 -2.32 15.34
N ASN A 66 11.17 -2.49 14.11
CA ASN A 66 10.44 -2.18 12.90
C ASN A 66 9.24 -3.10 12.68
N LEU A 67 9.35 -4.41 12.91
CA LEU A 67 8.20 -5.32 12.84
C LEU A 67 7.06 -4.88 13.77
N LYS A 68 7.39 -4.47 15.00
CA LYS A 68 6.39 -3.95 15.95
C LYS A 68 5.76 -2.64 15.45
N LYS A 69 6.58 -1.74 14.91
CA LYS A 69 6.11 -0.48 14.33
C LYS A 69 5.17 -0.71 13.13
N MET A 70 5.53 -1.60 12.21
CA MET A 70 4.69 -1.95 11.07
C MET A 70 3.37 -2.60 11.51
N ALA A 71 3.40 -3.49 12.49
CA ALA A 71 2.18 -4.09 13.06
C ALA A 71 1.27 -3.04 13.71
N GLN A 72 1.85 -2.08 14.44
CA GLN A 72 1.09 -0.95 15.02
C GLN A 72 0.44 -0.11 13.92
N ILE A 73 1.20 0.29 12.90
CA ILE A 73 0.72 1.07 11.76
C ILE A 73 -0.45 0.37 11.06
N MET A 74 -0.30 -0.93 10.77
CA MET A 74 -1.37 -1.72 10.16
C MET A 74 -2.60 -1.80 11.07
N GLY A 75 -2.40 -1.97 12.38
CA GLY A 75 -3.49 -1.99 13.37
C GLY A 75 -4.26 -0.67 13.43
N GLU A 76 -3.56 0.46 13.43
CA GLU A 76 -4.16 1.80 13.41
C GLU A 76 -4.93 2.09 12.10
N ALA A 77 -4.46 1.54 10.98
CA ALA A 77 -5.09 1.71 9.68
C ALA A 77 -6.37 0.86 9.49
N MET A 78 -6.55 -0.20 10.29
CA MET A 78 -7.70 -1.11 10.22
C MET A 78 -8.85 -0.74 11.17
N GLN A 79 -8.68 0.32 11.97
CA GLN A 79 -9.70 0.87 12.86
C GLN A 79 -10.58 1.90 12.15
#